data_AF-A0A2W6ZU86-F1
#
_entry.id   AF-A0A2W6ZU86-F1
#
_cell.length_a   1.000
_cell.length_b   1.000
_cell.length_c   1.000
_cell.angle_alpha   90.00
_cell.angle_beta   90.00
_cell.angle_gamma   90.00
#
_symmetry.space_group_name_H-M   'P 1'
#
loop_
_entity.id
_entity.type
_entity.pdbx_description
1 polymer ?
#
loop_
_entity_poly.entity_id
_entity_poly.type
_entity_poly.pdbx_seq_one_letter_code
_entity_poly.pdbx_strand_id
1 'polypeptide(L)'
;MINLSIKPVSLMENNKPRTLPRKRRGQPDLSCKTPMIPVSYILPKPECSSRELFRQILVSYNFDLPKGTVGDARSLVLKVLRQSQTEVLFIDEADRLKKKTFADVRDIFDELKIAVILIGTKKRLDPAVQEDEQVYNRFRSNHRVGTIQKEQLKQIVGVWERDIIALPVPSHLTTEPMLKIIRPAIGVAQRGYYIGLIDMVLREAAIRSLEKGMMNIDKDVLVEVAGEYS
;
A
#
# COMPACT_ATOMS: atom_id res chain seq x y z
N MET A 1 19.19 18.91 -35.03
CA MET A 1 19.86 17.61 -35.24
C MET A 1 20.99 17.54 -34.23
N ILE A 2 20.79 16.82 -33.12
CA ILE A 2 21.77 16.70 -32.02
C ILE A 2 22.06 15.21 -31.86
N ASN A 3 23.30 14.83 -32.10
CA ASN A 3 23.83 13.47 -32.01
C ASN A 3 24.36 13.26 -30.59
N LEU A 4 23.79 12.34 -29.81
CA LEU A 4 24.34 11.89 -28.53
C LEU A 4 24.87 10.48 -28.70
N SER A 5 26.20 10.37 -28.71
CA SER A 5 26.96 9.12 -28.75
C SER A 5 26.99 8.52 -27.35
N ILE A 6 26.39 7.34 -27.19
CA ILE A 6 26.44 6.55 -25.96
C ILE A 6 27.59 5.56 -26.10
N LYS A 7 28.64 5.71 -25.27
CA LYS A 7 29.68 4.68 -25.11
C LYS A 7 29.13 3.52 -24.27
N PRO A 8 29.39 2.25 -24.64
CA PRO A 8 28.99 1.11 -23.82
C PRO A 8 29.89 1.01 -22.57
N VAL A 9 29.27 0.92 -21.40
CA VAL A 9 29.95 0.62 -20.13
C VAL A 9 30.17 -0.90 -20.05
N SER A 10 31.42 -1.28 -19.80
CA SER A 10 31.86 -2.66 -19.63
C SER A 10 31.15 -3.36 -18.48
N LEU A 11 30.62 -4.55 -18.74
CA LEU A 11 30.17 -5.50 -17.73
C LEU A 11 31.36 -5.95 -16.87
N MET A 12 31.39 -5.51 -15.61
CA MET A 12 32.18 -6.13 -14.56
C MET A 12 31.25 -6.91 -13.63
N GLU A 13 31.65 -8.15 -13.39
CA GLU A 13 30.98 -9.20 -12.64
C GLU A 13 30.70 -8.85 -11.17
N ASN A 14 29.78 -9.62 -10.59
CA ASN A 14 29.47 -9.80 -9.16
C ASN A 14 28.38 -8.90 -8.55
N ASN A 15 27.13 -9.18 -8.90
CA ASN A 15 25.99 -8.88 -8.03
C ASN A 15 25.13 -10.14 -7.82
N LYS A 16 25.60 -11.03 -6.92
CA LYS A 16 24.69 -11.96 -6.25
C LYS A 16 23.81 -11.14 -5.28
N PRO A 17 22.48 -11.33 -5.25
CA PRO A 17 21.65 -10.70 -4.24
C PRO A 17 22.14 -11.17 -2.86
N ARG A 18 22.58 -10.21 -2.03
CA ARG A 18 22.87 -10.47 -0.61
C ARG A 18 21.57 -10.90 0.06
N THR A 19 21.40 -12.19 0.25
CA THR A 19 20.40 -12.74 1.14
C THR A 19 20.71 -12.24 2.55
N LEU A 20 19.83 -11.38 3.08
CA LEU A 20 19.90 -10.96 4.47
C LEU A 20 19.74 -12.22 5.36
N PRO A 21 20.61 -12.43 6.37
CA PRO A 21 20.48 -13.57 7.25
C PRO A 21 19.15 -13.49 8.00
N ARG A 22 18.34 -14.55 7.88
CA ARG A 22 17.12 -14.73 8.70
C ARG A 22 17.51 -14.80 10.17
N LYS A 23 17.17 -13.76 10.93
CA LYS A 23 17.44 -13.63 12.37
C LYS A 23 16.69 -14.72 13.16
N ARG A 24 17.39 -15.43 14.05
CA ARG A 24 16.76 -16.24 15.10
C ARG A 24 16.19 -15.28 16.15
N ARG A 25 14.93 -15.48 16.57
CA ARG A 25 14.27 -14.63 17.59
C ARG A 25 15.13 -14.57 18.86
N GLY A 26 15.42 -13.36 19.36
CA GLY A 26 15.97 -13.13 20.70
C GLY A 26 17.46 -12.81 20.82
N GLN A 27 18.22 -12.65 19.73
CA GLN A 27 19.59 -12.13 19.81
C GLN A 27 19.65 -10.63 19.42
N PRO A 28 20.24 -9.76 20.25
CA PRO A 28 20.54 -8.39 19.85
C PRO A 28 21.54 -8.43 18.68
N ASP A 29 21.26 -7.63 17.65
CA ASP A 29 22.15 -7.51 16.51
C ASP A 29 23.35 -6.64 16.92
N LEU A 30 24.51 -7.29 17.10
CA LEU A 30 25.77 -6.66 17.46
C LEU A 30 26.53 -6.09 16.25
N SER A 31 25.96 -6.12 15.04
CA SER A 31 26.63 -5.64 13.82
C SER A 31 26.66 -4.11 13.67
N CYS A 32 26.12 -3.35 14.64
CA CYS A 32 26.24 -1.88 14.75
C CYS A 32 25.86 -1.05 13.51
N LYS A 33 25.21 -1.64 12.50
CA LYS A 33 24.68 -0.90 11.35
C LYS A 33 23.17 -0.92 11.40
N THR A 34 22.61 0.15 11.92
CA THR A 34 21.18 0.44 11.77
C THR A 34 20.84 0.39 10.28
N PRO A 35 19.80 -0.36 9.87
CA PRO A 35 19.46 -0.49 8.45
C PRO A 35 19.06 0.87 7.88
N MET A 36 19.54 1.20 6.69
CA MET A 36 19.08 2.41 5.97
C MET A 36 17.70 2.11 5.35
N ILE A 37 16.66 2.73 5.88
CA ILE A 37 15.27 2.56 5.43
C ILE A 37 14.65 3.97 5.28
N PRO A 38 14.83 4.60 4.10
CA PRO A 38 14.32 5.95 3.84
C PRO A 38 12.79 6.02 3.83
N VAL A 39 12.14 4.94 3.39
CA VAL A 39 10.68 4.83 3.30
C VAL A 39 10.23 3.63 4.14
N SER A 40 9.39 3.88 5.13
CA SER A 40 8.85 2.86 6.01
C SER A 40 7.34 2.80 5.93
N TYR A 41 6.81 1.59 5.95
CA TYR A 41 5.38 1.30 5.89
C TYR A 41 4.96 0.52 7.12
N ILE A 42 3.91 0.99 7.79
CA ILE A 42 3.35 0.39 9.00
C ILE A 42 1.85 0.17 8.78
N LEU A 43 1.38 -1.01 9.17
CA LEU A 43 -0.02 -1.38 9.18
C LEU A 43 -0.46 -1.66 10.63
N PRO A 44 -1.02 -0.67 11.35
CA PRO A 44 -1.46 -0.84 12.71
C PRO A 44 -2.48 -1.97 12.84
N LYS A 45 -2.38 -2.69 13.96
CA LYS A 45 -3.42 -3.64 14.36
C LYS A 45 -4.69 -2.89 14.76
N PRO A 46 -5.87 -3.52 14.74
CA PRO A 46 -7.07 -2.91 15.31
C PRO A 46 -6.83 -2.42 16.75
N GLU A 47 -7.39 -1.26 17.10
CA GLU A 47 -7.25 -0.64 18.42
C GLU A 47 -5.78 -0.45 18.85
N CYS A 48 -4.93 0.01 17.93
CA CYS A 48 -3.50 0.14 18.15
C CYS A 48 -3.19 1.22 19.19
N SER A 49 -2.60 0.82 20.32
CA SER A 49 -2.05 1.74 21.31
C SER A 49 -0.65 2.22 20.92
N SER A 50 -0.18 3.28 21.55
CA SER A 50 1.14 3.87 21.28
C SER A 50 2.28 2.87 21.43
N ARG A 51 2.22 2.03 22.48
CA ARG A 51 3.22 0.99 22.70
C ARG A 51 3.23 -0.06 21.58
N GLU A 52 2.06 -0.41 21.07
CA GLU A 52 1.94 -1.37 19.98
C GLU A 52 2.40 -0.74 18.65
N LEU A 53 2.07 0.53 18.39
CA LEU A 53 2.60 1.25 17.24
C LEU A 53 4.13 1.28 17.26
N PHE A 54 4.73 1.67 18.39
CA PHE A 54 6.17 1.68 18.54
C PHE A 54 6.79 0.30 18.40
N ARG A 55 6.14 -0.75 18.90
CA ARG A 55 6.57 -2.13 18.69
C ARG A 55 6.61 -2.47 17.19
N GLN A 56 5.56 -2.13 16.45
CA GLN A 56 5.48 -2.44 15.02
C GLN A 56 6.53 -1.69 14.21
N ILE A 57 6.77 -0.42 14.55
CA ILE A 57 7.88 0.36 13.98
C ILE A 57 9.20 -0.35 14.30
N LEU A 58 9.54 -0.60 15.56
CA LEU A 58 10.83 -1.21 15.91
C LEU A 58 11.07 -2.56 15.20
N VAL A 59 10.03 -3.39 15.10
CA VAL A 59 10.09 -4.66 14.39
C VAL A 59 10.40 -4.48 12.91
N SER A 60 9.86 -3.46 12.23
CA SER A 60 10.18 -3.20 10.81
C SER A 60 11.64 -2.80 10.58
N TYR A 61 12.32 -2.31 11.62
CA TYR A 61 13.74 -1.96 11.61
C TYR A 61 14.63 -3.02 12.28
N ASN A 62 14.09 -4.22 12.58
CA ASN A 62 14.77 -5.34 13.26
C ASN A 62 15.23 -5.06 14.71
N PHE A 63 14.56 -4.14 15.41
CA PHE A 63 14.74 -3.85 16.83
C PHE A 63 13.64 -4.49 17.69
N ASP A 64 14.01 -4.91 18.89
CA ASP A 64 13.05 -5.39 19.89
C ASP A 64 12.48 -4.22 20.71
N LEU A 65 11.22 -4.35 21.12
CA LEU A 65 10.59 -3.40 22.03
C LEU A 65 11.29 -3.44 23.40
N PRO A 66 11.65 -2.29 23.99
CA PRO A 66 12.27 -2.27 25.31
C PRO A 66 11.29 -2.73 26.40
N LYS A 67 11.82 -3.35 27.47
CA LYS A 67 11.02 -3.77 28.63
C LYS A 67 10.49 -2.61 29.48
N GLY A 68 10.89 -1.37 29.16
CA GLY A 68 10.51 -0.14 29.89
C GLY A 68 9.12 0.41 29.54
N THR A 69 8.92 1.68 29.84
CA THR A 69 7.69 2.46 29.67
C THR A 69 7.37 2.73 28.18
N VAL A 70 6.23 3.37 27.92
CA VAL A 70 5.88 3.89 26.58
C VAL A 70 6.84 4.99 26.15
N GLY A 71 7.33 5.80 27.10
CA GLY A 71 8.36 6.83 26.83
C GLY A 71 9.67 6.23 26.35
N ASP A 72 10.13 5.15 26.98
CA ASP A 72 11.35 4.46 26.57
C ASP A 72 11.22 3.88 25.15
N ALA A 73 10.04 3.33 24.82
CA ALA A 73 9.75 2.87 23.48
C ALA A 73 9.73 4.01 22.44
N ARG A 74 9.14 5.17 22.79
CA ARG A 74 9.14 6.37 21.96
C ARG A 74 10.56 6.85 21.66
N SER A 75 11.38 7.03 22.70
CA SER A 75 12.76 7.48 22.55
C SER A 75 13.59 6.53 21.67
N LEU A 76 13.37 5.21 21.80
CA LEU A 76 14.05 4.24 20.94
C LEU A 76 13.57 4.35 19.49
N VAL A 77 12.26 4.48 19.23
CA VAL A 77 11.72 4.66 17.88
C VAL A 77 12.33 5.90 17.22
N LEU A 78 12.33 7.05 17.90
CA LEU A 78 12.90 8.28 17.37
C LEU A 78 14.38 8.13 17.01
N LYS A 79 15.15 7.46 17.89
CA LYS A 79 16.56 7.15 17.63
C LYS A 79 16.72 6.24 16.40
N VAL A 80 15.94 5.16 16.32
CA VAL A 80 16.02 4.18 15.25
C VAL A 80 15.66 4.83 13.91
N LEU A 81 14.53 5.54 13.81
CA LEU A 81 14.11 6.23 12.59
C LEU A 81 15.19 7.23 12.10
N ARG A 82 15.76 8.02 13.02
CA ARG A 82 16.83 8.98 12.70
C ARG A 82 18.09 8.28 12.20
N GLN A 83 18.54 7.24 12.90
CA GLN A 83 19.74 6.47 12.51
C GLN A 83 19.56 5.69 11.22
N SER A 84 18.32 5.30 10.92
CA SER A 84 17.94 4.60 9.69
C SER A 84 17.76 5.54 8.50
N GLN A 85 17.95 6.84 8.69
CA GLN A 85 17.75 7.89 7.69
C GLN A 85 16.35 7.83 7.07
N THR A 86 15.34 7.56 7.89
CA THR A 86 13.96 7.56 7.43
C THR A 86 13.53 8.97 7.09
N GLU A 87 12.97 9.15 5.90
CA GLU A 87 12.48 10.41 5.38
C GLU A 87 10.95 10.40 5.24
N VAL A 88 10.37 9.21 5.02
CA VAL A 88 8.93 9.01 4.87
C VAL A 88 8.43 7.84 5.72
N LEU A 89 7.40 8.08 6.54
CA LEU A 89 6.69 7.07 7.30
C LEU A 89 5.23 7.01 6.87
N PHE A 90 4.86 5.93 6.19
CA PHE A 90 3.48 5.58 5.88
C PHE A 90 2.85 4.79 7.02
N ILE A 91 1.67 5.23 7.45
CA ILE A 91 0.83 4.50 8.40
C ILE A 91 -0.49 4.23 7.69
N ASP A 92 -0.66 3.00 7.19
CA ASP A 92 -1.88 2.57 6.51
C ASP A 92 -2.94 2.08 7.49
N GLU A 93 -4.21 2.22 7.12
CA GLU A 93 -5.35 2.03 8.02
C GLU A 93 -5.15 2.77 9.36
N ALA A 94 -4.65 4.01 9.31
CA ALA A 94 -4.36 4.85 10.47
C ALA A 94 -5.60 5.09 11.34
N ASP A 95 -6.82 4.91 10.81
CA ASP A 95 -8.05 4.92 11.59
C ASP A 95 -8.14 3.81 12.66
N ARG A 96 -7.23 2.83 12.63
CA ARG A 96 -7.08 1.81 13.68
C ARG A 96 -6.30 2.29 14.90
N LEU A 97 -5.63 3.43 14.80
CA LEU A 97 -4.91 4.01 15.94
C LEU A 97 -5.91 4.51 16.99
N LYS A 98 -5.58 4.29 18.27
CA LYS A 98 -6.32 4.93 19.35
C LYS A 98 -6.11 6.45 19.29
N LYS A 99 -7.10 7.21 19.75
CA LYS A 99 -7.10 8.69 19.80
C LYS A 99 -5.80 9.25 20.37
N LYS A 100 -5.38 8.76 21.55
CA LYS A 100 -4.14 9.18 22.22
C LYS A 100 -2.86 8.86 21.45
N THR A 101 -2.90 7.88 20.54
CA THR A 101 -1.74 7.46 19.74
C THR A 101 -1.45 8.39 18.58
N PHE A 102 -2.44 9.18 18.13
CA PHE A 102 -2.18 10.23 17.14
C PHE A 102 -1.24 11.33 17.67
N ALA A 103 -1.28 11.62 18.97
CA ALA A 103 -0.32 12.55 19.60
C ALA A 103 1.12 12.04 19.46
N ASP A 104 1.36 10.73 19.63
CA ASP A 104 2.68 10.14 19.43
C ASP A 104 3.14 10.19 17.97
N VAL A 105 2.22 10.06 17.03
CA VAL A 105 2.50 10.20 15.59
C VAL A 105 2.88 11.64 15.25
N ARG A 106 2.16 12.62 15.81
CA ARG A 106 2.52 14.04 15.72
C ARG A 106 3.91 14.29 16.31
N ASP A 107 4.23 13.71 17.47
CA ASP A 107 5.54 13.89 18.10
C ASP A 107 6.67 13.34 17.22
N ILE A 108 6.48 12.17 16.58
CA ILE A 108 7.43 11.65 15.59
C ILE A 108 7.65 12.65 14.44
N PHE A 109 6.57 13.18 13.88
CA PHE A 109 6.64 14.20 12.82
C PHE A 109 7.39 15.45 13.29
N ASP A 110 7.03 15.99 14.46
CA ASP A 110 7.58 17.23 14.98
C ASP A 110 9.06 17.09 15.41
N GLU A 111 9.47 15.95 15.95
CA GLU A 111 10.85 15.71 16.43
C GLU A 111 11.82 15.28 15.33
N LEU A 112 11.36 14.50 14.34
CA LEU A 112 12.23 14.01 13.27
C LEU A 112 12.20 14.89 12.03
N LYS A 113 11.17 15.73 11.87
CA LYS A 113 10.95 16.56 10.67
C LYS A 113 10.90 15.73 9.37
N ILE A 114 10.33 14.55 9.46
CA ILE A 114 10.13 13.62 8.34
C ILE A 114 8.70 13.72 7.82
N ALA A 115 8.45 13.26 6.60
CA ALA A 115 7.10 13.16 6.07
C ALA A 115 6.37 11.99 6.74
N VAL A 116 5.28 12.26 7.44
CA VAL A 116 4.39 11.22 7.98
C VAL A 116 3.08 11.26 7.20
N ILE A 117 2.72 10.14 6.56
CA ILE A 117 1.55 10.03 5.70
C ILE A 117 0.58 9.04 6.35
N LEU A 118 -0.58 9.55 6.76
CA LEU A 118 -1.68 8.76 7.30
C LEU A 118 -2.59 8.35 6.15
N ILE A 119 -2.78 7.04 5.98
CA ILE A 119 -3.67 6.47 4.97
C ILE A 119 -4.83 5.80 5.68
N GLY A 120 -6.03 5.96 5.15
CA GLY A 120 -7.23 5.36 5.72
C GLY A 120 -8.46 5.85 4.98
N THR A 121 -9.62 5.39 5.43
CA THR A 121 -10.87 5.79 4.81
C THR A 121 -11.34 7.15 5.33
N LYS A 122 -11.81 8.03 4.43
CA LYS A 122 -12.35 9.35 4.80
C LYS A 122 -13.33 9.30 5.97
N LYS A 123 -14.23 8.32 5.98
CA LYS A 123 -15.30 8.19 6.99
C LYS A 123 -14.77 7.87 8.39
N ARG A 124 -13.57 7.29 8.51
CA ARG A 124 -13.01 6.85 9.80
C ARG A 124 -11.78 7.67 10.20
N LEU A 125 -10.91 7.98 9.25
CA LEU A 125 -9.68 8.71 9.52
C LEU A 125 -9.91 10.21 9.75
N ASP A 126 -10.75 10.87 8.92
CA ASP A 126 -11.00 12.32 9.07
C ASP A 126 -11.52 12.65 10.50
N PRO A 127 -12.54 11.95 11.04
CA PRO A 127 -13.00 12.22 12.41
C PRO A 127 -11.95 11.91 13.48
N ALA A 128 -11.19 10.83 13.33
CA ALA A 128 -10.18 10.43 14.30
C ALA A 128 -9.04 11.45 14.43
N VAL A 129 -8.64 12.06 13.31
CA VAL A 129 -7.62 13.12 13.27
C VAL A 129 -8.17 14.46 13.77
N GLN A 130 -9.43 14.79 13.45
CA GLN A 130 -10.08 16.05 13.83
C GLN A 130 -10.39 16.18 15.32
N GLU A 131 -10.43 15.07 16.05
CA GLU A 131 -10.73 15.08 17.49
C GLU A 131 -9.63 15.77 18.33
N ASP A 132 -8.39 15.77 17.86
CA ASP A 132 -7.29 16.52 18.46
C ASP A 132 -6.84 17.63 17.49
N GLU A 133 -7.12 18.89 17.87
CA GLU A 133 -6.78 20.06 17.07
C GLU A 133 -5.29 20.14 16.73
N GLN A 134 -4.42 19.72 17.65
CA GLN A 134 -2.96 19.77 17.44
C GLN A 134 -2.54 18.76 16.38
N VAL A 135 -3.13 17.56 16.39
CA VAL A 135 -2.91 16.55 15.35
C VAL A 135 -3.47 17.06 14.02
N TYR A 136 -4.73 17.50 14.00
CA TYR A 136 -5.39 18.00 12.80
C TYR A 136 -4.59 19.11 12.10
N ASN A 137 -4.01 20.04 12.86
CA ASN A 137 -3.22 21.13 12.29
C ASN A 137 -1.93 20.66 11.60
N ARG A 138 -1.35 19.52 11.98
CA ARG A 138 -0.18 18.92 11.30
C ARG A 138 -0.58 18.11 10.08
N PHE A 139 -1.76 17.48 10.11
CA PHE A 139 -2.27 16.60 9.06
C PHE A 139 -3.42 17.22 8.25
N ARG A 140 -3.44 18.56 8.13
CA ARG A 140 -4.52 19.30 7.46
C ARG A 140 -4.57 19.02 5.95
N SER A 141 -3.40 18.88 5.34
CA SER A 141 -3.24 18.52 3.94
C SER A 141 -3.69 17.07 3.73
N ASN A 142 -4.83 16.88 3.08
CA ASN A 142 -5.33 15.56 2.69
C ASN A 142 -5.45 15.47 1.17
N HIS A 143 -5.07 14.32 0.63
CA HIS A 143 -5.33 13.96 -0.75
C HIS A 143 -6.34 12.82 -0.77
N ARG A 144 -7.32 12.89 -1.68
CA ARG A 144 -8.35 11.86 -1.81
C ARG A 144 -8.20 11.18 -3.16
N VAL A 145 -7.87 9.90 -3.11
CA VAL A 145 -7.99 9.03 -4.29
C VAL A 145 -9.45 8.60 -4.37
N GLY A 146 -10.16 9.12 -5.38
CA GLY A 146 -11.55 8.80 -5.63
C GLY A 146 -11.75 7.43 -6.27
N THR A 147 -13.02 7.10 -6.52
CA THR A 147 -13.40 5.98 -7.37
C THR A 147 -13.14 6.30 -8.84
N ILE A 148 -13.01 5.25 -9.65
CA ILE A 148 -12.86 5.36 -11.11
C ILE A 148 -14.18 5.89 -11.69
N GLN A 149 -14.11 6.95 -12.47
CA GLN A 149 -15.29 7.52 -13.12
C GLN A 149 -15.67 6.73 -14.38
N LYS A 150 -16.92 6.89 -14.83
CA LYS A 150 -17.45 6.16 -16.00
C LYS A 150 -16.64 6.37 -17.26
N GLU A 151 -16.15 7.59 -17.45
CA GLU A 151 -15.36 8.01 -18.61
C GLU A 151 -13.99 7.32 -18.64
N GLN A 152 -13.46 7.00 -17.45
CA GLN A 152 -12.15 6.35 -17.28
C GLN A 152 -12.25 4.82 -17.28
N LEU A 153 -13.44 4.25 -16.99
CA LEU A 153 -13.61 2.82 -16.79
C LEU A 153 -13.10 2.00 -17.98
N LYS A 154 -13.46 2.38 -19.21
CA LYS A 154 -13.04 1.65 -20.42
C LYS A 154 -11.52 1.64 -20.58
N GLN A 155 -10.86 2.75 -20.26
CA GLN A 155 -9.40 2.85 -20.31
C GLN A 155 -8.76 1.94 -19.25
N ILE A 156 -9.27 1.98 -18.02
CA ILE A 156 -8.75 1.16 -16.91
C ILE A 156 -8.94 -0.34 -17.21
N VAL A 157 -10.12 -0.76 -17.64
CA VAL A 157 -10.37 -2.17 -18.05
C VAL A 157 -9.43 -2.59 -19.18
N GLY A 158 -9.18 -1.70 -20.16
CA GLY A 158 -8.24 -1.98 -21.24
C GLY A 158 -6.79 -2.12 -20.79
N VAL A 159 -6.36 -1.36 -19.77
CA VAL A 159 -5.05 -1.55 -19.12
C VAL A 159 -5.01 -2.91 -18.41
N TRP A 160 -6.06 -3.27 -17.68
CA TRP A 160 -6.13 -4.56 -17.00
C TRP A 160 -6.04 -5.73 -17.98
N GLU A 161 -6.80 -5.68 -19.08
CA GLU A 161 -6.78 -6.71 -20.12
C GLU A 161 -5.39 -6.88 -20.75
N ARG A 162 -4.77 -5.76 -21.14
CA ARG A 162 -3.52 -5.76 -21.90
C ARG A 162 -2.28 -6.00 -21.04
N ASP A 163 -2.19 -5.33 -19.89
CA ASP A 163 -0.93 -5.19 -19.16
C ASP A 163 -0.90 -5.99 -17.85
N ILE A 164 -2.07 -6.30 -17.25
CA ILE A 164 -2.15 -6.94 -15.92
C ILE A 164 -2.57 -8.40 -16.03
N ILE A 165 -3.65 -8.68 -16.76
CA ILE A 165 -4.16 -10.03 -16.99
C ILE A 165 -3.43 -10.68 -18.16
N ALA A 166 -3.31 -9.95 -19.28
CA ALA A 166 -2.47 -10.31 -20.42
C ALA A 166 -2.62 -11.78 -20.87
N LEU A 167 -3.87 -12.24 -21.04
CA LEU A 167 -4.14 -13.60 -21.52
C LEU A 167 -3.61 -13.79 -22.96
N PRO A 168 -3.32 -15.04 -23.37
CA PRO A 168 -2.76 -15.32 -24.69
C PRO A 168 -3.64 -14.86 -25.86
N VAL A 169 -4.97 -14.86 -25.68
CA VAL A 169 -5.94 -14.37 -26.65
C VAL A 169 -6.71 -13.18 -26.05
N PRO A 170 -6.87 -12.07 -26.80
CA PRO A 170 -7.65 -10.92 -26.35
C PRO A 170 -9.08 -11.34 -25.96
N SER A 171 -9.54 -10.80 -24.84
CA SER A 171 -10.88 -11.08 -24.29
C SER A 171 -11.90 -10.02 -24.70
N HIS A 172 -11.45 -8.92 -25.30
CA HIS A 172 -12.24 -7.78 -25.76
C HIS A 172 -13.12 -7.18 -24.65
N LEU A 173 -12.56 -7.07 -23.43
CA LEU A 173 -13.27 -6.62 -22.22
C LEU A 173 -13.76 -5.16 -22.31
N THR A 174 -13.15 -4.38 -23.19
CA THR A 174 -13.51 -2.97 -23.44
C THR A 174 -14.70 -2.79 -24.38
N THR A 175 -15.28 -3.87 -24.91
CA THR A 175 -16.51 -3.82 -25.73
C THR A 175 -17.74 -3.58 -24.85
N GLU A 176 -18.76 -2.89 -25.39
CA GLU A 176 -19.96 -2.57 -24.61
C GLU A 176 -20.72 -3.79 -24.06
N PRO A 177 -20.83 -4.94 -24.75
CA PRO A 177 -21.41 -6.14 -24.17
C PRO A 177 -20.69 -6.62 -22.90
N MET A 178 -19.36 -6.63 -22.91
CA MET A 178 -18.55 -7.03 -21.74
C MET A 178 -18.63 -5.98 -20.64
N LEU A 179 -18.53 -4.69 -20.99
CA LEU A 179 -18.65 -3.60 -20.01
C LEU A 179 -20.02 -3.56 -19.33
N LYS A 180 -21.10 -3.94 -20.02
CA LYS A 180 -22.44 -4.06 -19.40
C LYS A 180 -22.48 -5.13 -18.30
N ILE A 181 -21.71 -6.19 -18.43
CA ILE A 181 -21.59 -7.26 -17.43
C ILE A 181 -20.67 -6.82 -16.28
N ILE A 182 -19.54 -6.17 -16.60
CA ILE A 182 -18.54 -5.74 -15.61
C ILE A 182 -19.08 -4.65 -14.69
N ARG A 183 -19.73 -3.61 -15.24
CA ARG A 183 -20.18 -2.41 -14.52
C ARG A 183 -20.88 -2.70 -13.17
N PRO A 184 -21.95 -3.53 -13.11
CA PRO A 184 -22.66 -3.78 -11.85
C PRO A 184 -21.79 -4.47 -10.79
N ALA A 185 -20.89 -5.38 -11.19
CA ALA A 185 -20.04 -6.14 -10.28
C ALA A 185 -18.94 -5.30 -9.59
N ILE A 186 -18.56 -4.16 -10.18
CA ILE A 186 -17.42 -3.36 -9.71
C ILE A 186 -17.81 -2.00 -9.12
N GLY A 187 -19.11 -1.70 -9.07
CA GLY A 187 -19.63 -0.46 -8.50
C GLY A 187 -20.88 0.07 -9.21
N VAL A 188 -21.25 1.31 -8.90
CA VAL A 188 -22.41 1.98 -9.50
C VAL A 188 -21.99 3.33 -10.05
N ALA A 189 -22.53 3.70 -11.22
CA ALA A 189 -22.09 4.89 -11.95
C ALA A 189 -22.11 6.18 -11.10
N GLN A 190 -23.09 6.32 -10.19
CA GLN A 190 -23.20 7.50 -9.31
C GLN A 190 -22.14 7.54 -8.19
N ARG A 191 -21.63 6.39 -7.74
CA ARG A 191 -20.58 6.30 -6.71
C ARG A 191 -19.19 6.09 -7.31
N GLY A 192 -19.12 5.78 -8.61
CA GLY A 192 -17.94 5.35 -9.32
C GLY A 192 -17.62 3.87 -9.10
N TYR A 193 -16.56 3.42 -9.77
CA TYR A 193 -16.12 2.03 -9.82
C TYR A 193 -14.87 1.82 -8.98
N TYR A 194 -14.78 0.67 -8.31
CA TYR A 194 -13.70 0.38 -7.37
C TYR A 194 -12.59 -0.41 -8.07
N ILE A 195 -11.38 0.13 -8.08
CA ILE A 195 -10.22 -0.51 -8.71
C ILE A 195 -9.93 -1.91 -8.13
N GLY A 196 -10.16 -2.09 -6.82
CA GLY A 196 -10.01 -3.40 -6.18
C GLY A 196 -11.04 -4.42 -6.68
N LEU A 197 -12.29 -4.01 -6.94
CA LEU A 197 -13.29 -4.91 -7.53
C LEU A 197 -13.01 -5.18 -9.01
N ILE A 198 -12.49 -4.19 -9.76
CA ILE A 198 -12.03 -4.40 -11.13
C ILE A 198 -10.99 -5.52 -11.17
N ASP A 199 -9.96 -5.44 -10.31
CA ASP A 199 -8.92 -6.47 -10.25
C ASP A 199 -9.51 -7.82 -9.87
N MET A 200 -10.32 -7.87 -8.81
CA MET A 200 -10.87 -9.11 -8.28
C MET A 200 -11.77 -9.84 -9.29
N VAL A 201 -12.74 -9.14 -9.88
CA VAL A 201 -13.68 -9.72 -10.86
C VAL A 201 -12.95 -10.20 -12.11
N LEU A 202 -12.06 -9.36 -12.68
CA LEU A 202 -11.40 -9.72 -13.94
C LEU A 202 -10.34 -10.80 -13.75
N ARG A 203 -9.62 -10.80 -12.62
CA ARG A 203 -8.63 -11.83 -12.27
C ARG A 203 -9.31 -13.17 -12.03
N GLU A 204 -10.41 -13.20 -11.30
CA GLU A 204 -11.18 -14.42 -11.06
C GLU A 204 -11.76 -14.98 -12.38
N ALA A 205 -12.31 -14.12 -13.24
CA ALA A 205 -12.78 -14.54 -14.56
C ALA A 205 -11.66 -15.10 -15.44
N ALA A 206 -10.45 -14.54 -15.37
CA ALA A 206 -9.29 -15.07 -16.09
C ALA A 206 -8.88 -16.45 -15.57
N ILE A 207 -8.82 -16.63 -14.24
CA ILE A 207 -8.48 -17.91 -13.61
C ILE A 207 -9.47 -18.99 -14.02
N ARG A 208 -10.79 -18.75 -13.87
CA ARG A 208 -11.82 -19.73 -14.26
C ARG A 208 -11.81 -20.05 -15.75
N SER A 209 -11.47 -19.07 -16.60
CA SER A 209 -11.36 -19.31 -18.04
C SER A 209 -10.19 -20.25 -18.36
N LEU A 210 -9.03 -20.03 -17.74
CA LEU A 210 -7.86 -20.90 -17.88
C LEU A 210 -8.11 -22.31 -17.34
N GLU A 211 -8.80 -22.44 -16.20
CA GLU A 211 -9.19 -23.74 -15.63
C GLU A 211 -10.11 -24.53 -16.57
N LYS A 212 -10.98 -23.83 -17.32
CA LYS A 212 -11.84 -24.40 -18.36
C LYS A 212 -11.09 -24.63 -19.70
N GLY A 213 -9.79 -24.38 -19.76
CA GLY A 213 -8.95 -24.57 -20.96
C GLY A 213 -9.09 -23.47 -22.01
N MET A 214 -9.73 -22.34 -21.67
CA MET A 214 -9.87 -21.20 -22.57
C MET A 214 -8.69 -20.24 -22.44
N MET A 215 -8.31 -19.60 -23.54
CA MET A 215 -7.15 -18.68 -23.60
C MET A 215 -7.56 -17.21 -23.54
N ASN A 216 -8.85 -16.93 -23.32
CA ASN A 216 -9.47 -15.62 -23.16
C ASN A 216 -10.60 -15.73 -22.13
N ILE A 217 -11.02 -14.60 -21.58
CA ILE A 217 -12.25 -14.51 -20.79
C ILE A 217 -13.43 -14.51 -21.75
N ASP A 218 -14.17 -15.62 -21.76
CA ASP A 218 -15.43 -15.71 -22.49
C ASP A 218 -16.54 -14.97 -21.72
N LYS A 219 -17.55 -14.52 -22.48
CA LYS A 219 -18.70 -13.80 -21.94
C LYS A 219 -19.43 -14.60 -20.86
N ASP A 220 -19.61 -15.90 -21.03
CA ASP A 220 -20.39 -16.71 -20.08
C ASP A 220 -19.67 -16.85 -18.73
N VAL A 221 -18.34 -17.01 -18.76
CA VAL A 221 -17.52 -16.99 -17.52
C VAL A 221 -17.57 -15.63 -16.86
N LEU A 222 -17.52 -14.55 -17.65
CA LEU A 222 -17.61 -13.21 -17.10
C LEU A 222 -18.98 -12.95 -16.46
N VAL A 223 -20.07 -13.45 -17.03
CA VAL A 223 -21.42 -13.36 -16.43
C VAL A 223 -21.48 -14.13 -15.11
N GLU A 224 -20.96 -15.36 -15.09
CA GLU A 224 -20.89 -16.21 -13.89
C GLU A 224 -20.18 -15.48 -12.75
N VAL A 225 -18.95 -15.03 -13.00
CA VAL A 225 -18.14 -14.35 -11.98
C VAL A 225 -18.76 -13.02 -11.59
N ALA A 226 -19.14 -12.17 -12.54
CA ALA A 226 -19.73 -10.86 -12.23
C ALA A 226 -21.01 -10.98 -11.38
N GLY A 227 -21.79 -12.05 -11.57
CA GLY A 227 -22.99 -12.34 -10.77
C GLY A 227 -22.72 -12.59 -9.29
N GLU A 228 -21.51 -13.02 -8.92
CA GLU A 228 -21.12 -13.25 -7.51
C GLU A 228 -20.79 -11.96 -6.76
N TYR A 229 -20.53 -10.87 -7.48
CA TYR A 229 -20.12 -9.57 -6.94
C TYR A 229 -21.19 -8.47 -7.11
N SER A 230 -22.29 -8.76 -7.81
CA SER A 230 -23.35 -7.80 -8.14
C SER A 230 -24.46 -7.73 -7.09
#